data_AF-A0A6G3X0S5-F1
#
_entry.id   AF-A0A6G3X0S5-F1
#
_cell.length_a   1.000
_cell.length_b   1.000
_cell.length_c   1.000
_cell.angle_alpha   90.00
_cell.angle_beta   90.00
_cell.angle_gamma   90.00
#
_symmetry.space_group_name_H-M   'P 1'
#
loop_
_entity.id
_entity.type
_entity.pdbx_description
1 polymer ?
#
loop_
_entity_poly.entity_id
_entity_poly.type
_entity_poly.pdbx_seq_one_letter_code
_entity_poly.pdbx_strand_id
1 'polypeptide(L)'
;GWADKLDHAGYGPNPRPLGVAGQVIPWNFPLLMLAWKIAPALATGNTVVLKPAETTPLSALFFADICRQAGLPKGVVNILTGYGDAGEALVTHPDVDKVAFTGSTAVGKAIARSVAGTDKKVTLELGG
;
A
#
# COMPACT_ATOMS: atom_id res chain seq x y z
N GLY A 1 -7.74 0.96 19.30
CA GLY A 1 -7.50 -0.22 18.43
C GLY A 1 -6.37 0.12 17.47
N TRP A 2 -6.01 -0.76 16.53
CA TRP A 2 -4.91 -0.48 15.56
C TRP A 2 -5.21 0.70 14.61
N ALA A 3 -6.48 1.11 14.50
CA ALA A 3 -6.99 2.22 13.70
C ALA A 3 -7.57 3.32 14.59
N ASP A 4 -6.72 4.15 15.19
CA ASP A 4 -7.14 5.18 16.15
C ASP A 4 -6.46 6.54 15.94
N LYS A 5 -5.62 6.69 14.90
CA LYS A 5 -4.81 7.91 14.73
C LYS A 5 -5.45 8.97 13.85
N LEU A 6 -6.51 8.61 13.12
CA LEU A 6 -7.08 9.50 12.12
C LEU A 6 -7.69 10.77 12.74
N ASP A 7 -8.39 10.64 13.87
CA ASP A 7 -8.96 11.77 14.62
C ASP A 7 -7.89 12.74 15.16
N HIS A 8 -6.65 12.26 15.30
CA HIS A 8 -5.51 13.04 15.78
C HIS A 8 -4.65 13.62 14.65
N ALA A 9 -4.95 13.29 13.39
CA ALA A 9 -4.11 13.65 12.25
C ALA A 9 -4.41 15.05 11.68
N GLY A 10 -5.41 15.77 12.22
CA GLY A 10 -5.70 17.15 11.84
C GLY A 10 -6.35 17.33 10.46
N TYR A 11 -6.87 16.26 9.84
CA TYR A 11 -7.52 16.28 8.52
C TYR A 11 -8.98 16.78 8.55
N GLY A 12 -9.27 17.79 9.37
CA GLY A 12 -10.61 18.36 9.51
C GLY A 12 -11.47 17.70 10.59
N PRO A 13 -12.77 18.05 10.66
CA PRO A 13 -13.61 17.76 11.82
C PRO A 13 -14.13 16.31 11.92
N ASN A 14 -14.07 15.53 10.84
CA ASN A 14 -14.49 14.12 10.84
C ASN A 14 -13.72 13.36 9.74
N PRO A 15 -12.42 13.10 9.94
CA PRO A 15 -11.61 12.44 8.95
C PRO A 15 -12.02 10.96 8.84
N ARG A 16 -12.07 10.42 7.61
CA ARG A 16 -12.45 9.02 7.36
C ARG A 16 -11.34 8.27 6.61
N PRO A 17 -11.19 6.95 6.85
CA PRO A 17 -10.29 6.13 6.05
C PRO A 17 -10.63 6.26 4.57
N LEU A 18 -9.63 6.10 3.71
CA LEU A 18 -9.82 6.09 2.26
C LEU A 18 -10.47 4.79 1.79
N GLY A 19 -10.20 3.67 2.48
CA GLY A 19 -10.71 2.34 2.14
C GLY A 19 -9.58 1.33 1.94
N VAL A 20 -9.44 0.79 0.73
CA VAL A 20 -8.39 -0.18 0.37
C VAL A 20 -7.17 0.52 -0.21
N ALA A 21 -6.00 0.30 0.39
CA ALA A 21 -4.72 0.80 -0.10
C ALA A 21 -3.95 -0.29 -0.87
N GLY A 22 -3.84 -0.13 -2.19
CA GLY A 22 -2.95 -0.89 -3.06
C GLY A 22 -1.54 -0.31 -3.02
N GLN A 23 -0.56 -1.13 -2.63
CA GLN A 23 0.80 -0.68 -2.39
C GLN A 23 1.80 -1.52 -3.18
N VAL A 24 2.77 -0.86 -3.81
CA VAL A 24 3.87 -1.54 -4.54
C VAL A 24 5.18 -0.95 -4.06
N ILE A 25 6.13 -1.80 -3.67
CA ILE A 25 7.41 -1.40 -3.07
C ILE A 25 8.61 -1.97 -3.84
N PRO A 26 9.77 -1.26 -3.83
CA PRO A 26 10.97 -1.67 -4.54
C PRO A 26 11.79 -2.71 -3.75
N TRP A 27 12.85 -3.19 -4.38
CA TRP A 27 13.73 -4.22 -3.84
C TRP A 27 14.82 -3.71 -2.89
N ASN A 28 15.18 -2.43 -2.93
CA ASN A 28 16.38 -1.88 -2.28
C ASN A 28 16.26 -1.76 -0.75
N PHE A 29 15.06 -1.49 -0.23
CA PHE A 29 14.80 -1.42 1.21
C PHE A 29 13.46 -2.10 1.55
N PRO A 30 13.33 -3.43 1.39
CA PRO A 30 12.04 -4.11 1.31
C PRO A 30 11.21 -3.98 2.59
N LEU A 31 11.81 -4.21 3.76
CA LEU A 31 11.08 -4.10 5.03
C LEU A 31 10.80 -2.64 5.42
N LEU A 32 11.74 -1.72 5.18
CA LEU A 32 11.56 -0.30 5.49
C LEU A 32 10.47 0.32 4.61
N MET A 33 10.49 0.07 3.30
CA MET A 33 9.46 0.58 2.38
C MET A 33 8.09 -0.01 2.66
N LEU A 34 8.02 -1.28 3.06
CA LEU A 34 6.80 -1.90 3.57
C LEU A 34 6.29 -1.14 4.80
N ALA A 35 7.12 -0.99 5.84
CA ALA A 35 6.71 -0.33 7.09
C ALA A 35 6.23 1.10 6.85
N TRP A 36 6.94 1.85 6.00
CA TRP A 36 6.64 3.23 5.63
C TRP A 36 5.25 3.40 5.02
N LYS A 37 4.75 2.40 4.28
CA LYS A 37 3.44 2.46 3.63
C LYS A 37 2.33 1.79 4.44
N ILE A 38 2.60 0.65 5.09
CA ILE A 38 1.58 -0.11 5.84
C ILE A 38 1.24 0.61 7.15
N ALA A 39 2.23 1.08 7.91
CA ALA A 39 1.99 1.65 9.23
C ALA A 39 1.00 2.83 9.22
N PRO A 40 1.16 3.87 8.38
CA PRO A 40 0.19 4.96 8.34
C PRO A 40 -1.17 4.52 7.78
N ALA A 41 -1.22 3.57 6.83
CA ALA A 41 -2.48 3.07 6.29
C ALA A 41 -3.32 2.37 7.37
N LEU A 42 -2.69 1.49 8.16
CA LEU A 42 -3.35 0.81 9.26
C LEU A 42 -3.74 1.77 10.39
N ALA A 43 -2.83 2.66 10.79
CA ALA A 43 -3.08 3.63 11.85
C ALA A 43 -4.29 4.53 11.58
N THR A 44 -4.60 4.75 10.28
CA THR A 44 -5.72 5.54 9.80
C THR A 44 -6.95 4.72 9.39
N GLY A 45 -6.96 3.41 9.70
CA GLY A 45 -8.13 2.55 9.52
C GLY A 45 -8.37 2.01 8.11
N ASN A 46 -7.35 2.04 7.25
CA ASN A 46 -7.42 1.43 5.92
C ASN A 46 -7.07 -0.06 5.99
N THR A 47 -7.52 -0.80 4.98
CA THR A 47 -6.98 -2.14 4.68
C THR A 47 -5.90 -2.03 3.62
N VAL A 48 -5.00 -3.01 3.57
CA VAL A 48 -3.85 -2.98 2.67
C VAL A 48 -3.78 -4.24 1.81
N VAL A 49 -3.48 -4.03 0.54
CA VAL A 49 -2.99 -5.05 -0.37
C VAL A 49 -1.61 -4.59 -0.88
N LEU A 50 -0.55 -5.31 -0.51
CA LEU A 50 0.82 -4.93 -0.85
C LEU A 50 1.48 -5.98 -1.75
N LYS A 51 2.10 -5.50 -2.85
CA LYS A 51 2.98 -6.26 -3.72
C LYS A 51 4.45 -5.86 -3.50
N PRO A 52 5.29 -6.73 -2.90
CA PRO A 52 6.72 -6.49 -2.81
C PRO A 52 7.41 -6.81 -4.13
N ALA A 53 8.61 -6.26 -4.36
CA ALA A 53 9.44 -6.67 -5.48
C ALA A 53 9.69 -8.18 -5.45
N GLU A 54 9.58 -8.83 -6.62
CA GLU A 54 9.71 -10.27 -6.81
C GLU A 54 11.08 -10.83 -6.43
N THR A 55 12.12 -9.99 -6.42
CA THR A 55 13.49 -10.35 -6.05
C THR A 55 13.74 -10.35 -4.55
N THR A 56 12.91 -9.66 -3.76
CA THR A 56 13.05 -9.56 -2.29
C THR A 56 11.72 -9.73 -1.51
N PRO A 57 10.88 -10.74 -1.82
CA PRO A 57 9.53 -10.83 -1.27
C PRO A 57 9.48 -11.37 0.18
N LEU A 58 10.51 -12.10 0.62
CA LEU A 58 10.46 -12.91 1.84
C LEU A 58 10.20 -12.08 3.11
N SER A 59 10.76 -10.87 3.21
CA SER A 59 10.51 -10.00 4.36
C SER A 59 9.05 -9.57 4.46
N ALA A 60 8.38 -9.34 3.34
CA ALA A 60 6.96 -8.99 3.31
C ALA A 60 6.07 -10.19 3.67
N LEU A 61 6.41 -11.38 3.17
CA LEU A 61 5.71 -12.62 3.53
C LEU A 61 5.86 -12.95 5.02
N PHE A 62 7.06 -12.78 5.58
CA PHE A 62 7.28 -12.95 7.02
C PHE A 62 6.53 -11.91 7.85
N PHE A 63 6.45 -10.66 7.38
CA PHE A 63 5.64 -9.62 8.01
C PHE A 63 4.15 -9.99 8.08
N ALA A 64 3.61 -10.68 7.07
CA ALA A 64 2.22 -11.16 7.12
C ALA A 64 1.99 -12.13 8.29
N ASP A 65 2.97 -13.00 8.60
CA ASP A 65 2.89 -13.87 9.77
C ASP A 65 2.98 -13.09 11.08
N ILE A 66 3.81 -12.05 11.14
CA ILE A 66 3.86 -11.14 12.30
C ILE A 66 2.49 -10.45 12.50
N CYS A 67 1.82 -9.97 11.45
CA CYS A 67 0.48 -9.40 11.55
C CYS A 67 -0.53 -10.40 12.11
N ARG A 68 -0.46 -11.67 11.68
CA ARG A 68 -1.30 -12.76 12.21
C ARG A 68 -1.04 -12.99 13.69
N GLN A 69 0.23 -13.06 14.10
CA GLN A 69 0.62 -13.23 15.51
C GLN A 69 0.20 -12.03 16.38
N ALA A 70 0.23 -10.82 15.83
CA ALA A 70 -0.25 -9.60 16.48
C ALA A 70 -1.79 -9.51 16.58
N GLY A 71 -2.52 -10.48 16.04
CA GLY A 71 -3.98 -10.55 16.15
C GLY A 71 -4.72 -9.57 15.24
N LEU A 72 -4.10 -9.10 14.14
CA LEU A 72 -4.84 -8.30 13.16
C LEU A 72 -5.97 -9.14 12.54
N PRO A 73 -7.18 -8.55 12.35
CA PRO A 73 -8.26 -9.24 11.68
C PRO A 73 -7.87 -9.73 10.28
N LYS A 74 -8.43 -10.86 9.86
CA LYS A 74 -8.22 -11.40 8.51
C LYS A 74 -8.63 -10.38 7.45
N GLY A 75 -7.81 -10.23 6.40
CA GLY A 75 -8.07 -9.30 5.30
C GLY A 75 -7.62 -7.86 5.55
N VAL A 76 -7.19 -7.48 6.76
CA VAL A 76 -6.68 -6.12 7.02
C VAL A 76 -5.33 -5.88 6.33
N VAL A 77 -4.45 -6.87 6.33
CA VAL A 77 -3.19 -6.87 5.59
C VAL A 77 -3.16 -8.09 4.69
N ASN A 78 -2.99 -7.86 3.39
CA ASN A 78 -2.82 -8.90 2.38
C ASN A 78 -1.51 -8.64 1.63
N ILE A 79 -0.65 -9.65 1.55
CA ILE A 79 0.61 -9.58 0.80
C ILE A 79 0.49 -10.52 -0.39
N LEU A 80 0.70 -10.01 -1.59
CA LEU A 80 0.67 -10.80 -2.82
C LEU A 80 1.98 -10.64 -3.59
N THR A 81 2.54 -11.75 -4.06
CA THR A 81 3.75 -11.76 -4.89
C THR A 81 3.36 -11.87 -6.36
N GLY A 82 4.24 -11.39 -7.24
CA GLY A 82 4.05 -11.46 -8.69
C GLY A 82 4.98 -10.48 -9.39
N TYR A 83 4.94 -10.44 -10.72
CA TYR A 83 5.77 -9.55 -11.52
C TYR A 83 5.08 -8.19 -11.72
N GLY A 84 5.40 -7.49 -12.82
CA GLY A 84 4.82 -6.18 -13.13
C GLY A 84 3.32 -6.24 -13.39
N ASP A 85 2.84 -7.33 -13.98
CA ASP A 85 1.42 -7.62 -14.25
C ASP A 85 0.57 -7.65 -12.97
N ALA A 86 1.05 -8.29 -11.90
CA ALA A 86 0.39 -8.28 -10.60
C ALA A 86 0.34 -6.87 -9.98
N GLY A 87 1.39 -6.07 -10.23
CA GLY A 87 1.43 -4.67 -9.82
C GLY A 87 0.42 -3.82 -10.59
N GLU A 88 0.34 -4.00 -11.91
CA GLU A 88 -0.62 -3.33 -12.79
C GLU A 88 -2.06 -3.66 -12.39
N ALA A 89 -2.37 -4.96 -12.26
CA ALA A 89 -3.69 -5.43 -11.84
C ALA A 89 -4.11 -4.83 -10.49
N LEU A 90 -3.17 -4.72 -9.54
CA LEU A 90 -3.42 -4.12 -8.24
C LEU A 90 -3.73 -2.61 -8.35
N VAL A 91 -2.93 -1.83 -9.09
CA VAL A 91 -3.13 -0.37 -9.16
C VAL A 91 -4.35 0.04 -9.97
N THR A 92 -4.81 -0.81 -10.91
CA THR A 92 -6.01 -0.55 -11.72
C THR A 92 -7.27 -1.19 -11.17
N HIS A 93 -7.19 -1.97 -10.09
CA HIS A 93 -8.35 -2.69 -9.54
C HIS A 93 -9.46 -1.71 -9.12
N PRO A 94 -10.74 -1.94 -9.49
CA PRO A 94 -11.84 -1.01 -9.18
C PRO A 94 -11.98 -0.75 -7.67
N ASP A 95 -11.86 -1.79 -6.85
CA ASP A 95 -12.02 -1.71 -5.38
C ASP A 95 -10.81 -1.12 -4.62
N VAL A 96 -9.75 -0.67 -5.29
CA VAL A 96 -8.61 -0.01 -4.64
C VAL A 96 -8.81 1.50 -4.60
N ASP A 97 -8.97 2.09 -3.42
CA ASP A 97 -9.23 3.53 -3.26
C ASP A 97 -7.96 4.40 -3.24
N LYS A 98 -6.83 3.80 -2.84
CA LYS A 98 -5.52 4.48 -2.71
C LYS A 98 -4.41 3.65 -3.33
N VAL A 99 -3.65 4.25 -4.24
CA VAL A 99 -2.41 3.67 -4.78
C VAL A 99 -1.20 4.34 -4.15
N ALA A 100 -0.27 3.56 -3.60
CA ALA A 100 1.04 4.03 -3.13
C ALA A 100 2.16 3.23 -3.80
N PHE A 101 2.90 3.88 -4.70
CA PHE A 101 4.00 3.25 -5.44
C PHE A 101 5.34 3.85 -5.01
N THR A 102 6.36 2.99 -4.89
CA THR A 102 7.75 3.43 -4.83
C THR A 102 8.56 2.62 -5.85
N GLY A 103 9.32 3.30 -6.71
CA GLY A 103 10.10 2.64 -7.75
C GLY A 103 10.58 3.57 -8.85
N SER A 104 10.70 3.08 -10.08
CA SER A 104 11.26 3.87 -11.19
C SER A 104 10.29 4.95 -11.68
N THR A 105 10.85 6.07 -12.14
CA THR A 105 10.07 7.19 -12.69
C THR A 105 9.24 6.78 -13.91
N ALA A 106 9.75 5.86 -14.73
CA ALA A 106 9.03 5.35 -15.90
C ALA A 106 7.74 4.61 -15.51
N VAL A 107 7.82 3.71 -14.51
CA VAL A 107 6.66 2.97 -14.00
C VAL A 107 5.71 3.91 -13.26
N GLY A 108 6.22 4.83 -12.44
CA GLY A 108 5.41 5.83 -11.77
C GLY A 108 4.56 6.67 -12.73
N LYS A 109 5.13 7.10 -13.85
CA LYS A 109 4.40 7.82 -14.91
C LYS A 109 3.35 6.93 -15.58
N ALA A 110 3.61 5.63 -15.75
CA ALA A 110 2.63 4.69 -16.29
C ALA A 110 1.43 4.52 -15.34
N ILE A 111 1.69 4.35 -14.04
CA ILE A 111 0.66 4.28 -13.00
C ILE A 111 -0.17 5.56 -12.96
N ALA A 112 0.47 6.74 -12.99
CA ALA A 112 -0.24 8.01 -13.01
C ALA A 112 -1.22 8.12 -14.18
N ARG A 113 -0.85 7.60 -15.36
CA ARG A 113 -1.72 7.56 -16.54
C ARG A 113 -2.85 6.55 -16.37
N SER A 114 -2.57 5.35 -15.84
CA SER A 114 -3.57 4.29 -15.73
C SER A 114 -4.70 4.60 -14.73
N VAL A 115 -4.42 5.44 -13.73
CA VAL A 115 -5.40 5.85 -12.72
C VAL A 115 -6.01 7.23 -12.99
N ALA A 116 -5.58 7.91 -14.06
CA ALA A 116 -6.12 9.22 -14.42
C ALA A 116 -7.63 9.12 -14.72
N GLY A 117 -8.41 10.07 -14.22
CA GLY A 117 -9.87 10.08 -14.37
C GLY A 117 -10.62 9.18 -13.37
N THR A 118 -9.91 8.51 -12.46
CA THR A 118 -10.53 7.80 -11.34
C THR A 118 -10.50 8.65 -10.06
N ASP A 119 -11.31 8.29 -9.07
CA ASP A 119 -11.29 8.92 -7.74
C ASP A 119 -10.14 8.43 -6.84
N LYS A 120 -9.32 7.51 -7.35
CA LYS A 120 -8.23 6.90 -6.59
C LYS A 120 -7.22 7.97 -6.16
N LYS A 121 -6.87 7.97 -4.87
CA LYS A 121 -5.76 8.80 -4.38
C LYS A 121 -4.43 8.15 -4.76
N VAL A 122 -3.42 8.95 -5.09
CA VAL A 122 -2.14 8.42 -5.61
C VAL A 122 -0.97 9.12 -4.92
N THR A 123 0.04 8.33 -4.54
CA THR A 123 1.34 8.83 -4.07
C THR A 123 2.43 8.05 -4.77
N LEU A 124 3.39 8.76 -5.34
CA LEU A 124 4.48 8.21 -6.15
C LEU A 124 5.81 8.69 -5.57
N GLU A 125 6.60 7.78 -5.02
CA GLU A 125 7.99 8.03 -4.62
C GLU A 125 8.91 7.47 -5.71
N LEU A 126 9.49 8.36 -6.51
CA LEU A 126 10.18 7.98 -7.75
C LEU A 126 11.69 8.23 -7.65
N GLY A 127 12.44 7.73 -8.64
CA GLY A 127 13.87 8.02 -8.75
C GLY A 127 14.12 9.52 -8.88
N GLY A 128 15.09 10.02 -8.13
CA GLY A 128 15.62 11.39 -8.22
C GLY A 128 16.56 11.60 -9.38
#